data_AF-A0A842YKV2-F1
#
_entry.id   AF-A0A842YKV2-F1
#
_cell.length_a   1.000
_cell.length_b   1.000
_cell.length_c   1.000
_cell.angle_alpha   90.00
_cell.angle_beta   90.00
_cell.angle_gamma   90.00
#
_symmetry.space_group_name_H-M   'P 1'
#
loop_
_entity.id
_entity.type
_entity.pdbx_description
1 polymer ?
#
loop_
_entity_poly.entity_id
_entity_poly.type
_entity_poly.pdbx_seq_one_letter_code
_entity_poly.pdbx_strand_id
1 'polypeptide(L)'
;LDALLETVTPEALALPDSLLDLMHPRPQHLPQTRDLFPGRTGLTFDPMAAAETAAGMTISLILHPERAARLMEYHARDPGLPGLGDVIDRLLEATWLTIYEDTYHQELQRLVNHIVLYYMVELVKNKDVPSMVRTLTHFKLIQLNEKVAEVETDDEPQLAQYLILGAVLDLLEENPEAVKLTPPAEPPMGAPI
;
A
#
# COMPACT_ATOMS: atom_id res chain seq x y z
N LEU A 1 -5.99 -14.48 5.17
CA LEU A 1 -5.14 -13.25 5.17
C LEU A 1 -3.83 -13.57 4.49
N ASP A 2 -3.19 -14.68 4.85
CA ASP A 2 -1.95 -15.20 4.25
C ASP A 2 -1.98 -15.15 2.71
N ALA A 3 -2.98 -15.77 2.09
CA ALA A 3 -3.13 -15.77 0.64
C ALA A 3 -3.28 -14.37 -0.01
N LEU A 4 -3.73 -13.34 0.74
CA LEU A 4 -3.75 -11.95 0.24
C LEU A 4 -2.40 -11.26 0.44
N LEU A 5 -1.67 -11.60 1.51
CA LEU A 5 -0.34 -11.06 1.73
C LEU A 5 0.66 -11.63 0.70
N GLU A 6 0.49 -12.88 0.30
CA GLU A 6 1.27 -13.51 -0.77
C GLU A 6 1.13 -12.79 -2.12
N THR A 7 0.01 -12.11 -2.40
CA THR A 7 -0.20 -11.42 -3.68
C THR A 7 0.41 -10.03 -3.73
N VAL A 8 0.94 -9.52 -2.62
CA VAL A 8 1.61 -8.21 -2.55
C VAL A 8 3.11 -8.34 -2.29
N THR A 9 3.67 -9.55 -2.31
CA THR A 9 5.12 -9.72 -2.21
C THR A 9 5.81 -9.28 -3.51
N PRO A 10 7.07 -8.81 -3.45
CA PRO A 10 7.81 -8.47 -4.64
C PRO A 10 7.90 -9.62 -5.66
N GLU A 11 8.00 -10.87 -5.22
CA GLU A 11 8.04 -12.04 -6.12
C GLU A 11 6.74 -12.22 -6.91
N ALA A 12 5.59 -11.92 -6.30
CA ALA A 12 4.29 -12.00 -6.97
C ALA A 12 4.04 -10.82 -7.91
N LEU A 13 4.63 -9.65 -7.61
CA LEU A 13 4.45 -8.41 -8.35
C LEU A 13 5.47 -8.22 -9.49
N ALA A 14 6.66 -8.80 -9.35
CA ALA A 14 7.73 -8.72 -10.32
C ALA A 14 7.33 -9.40 -11.64
N LEU A 15 7.46 -8.67 -12.74
CA LEU A 15 7.32 -9.24 -14.08
C LEU A 15 8.68 -9.83 -14.52
N PRO A 16 8.72 -11.08 -15.03
CA PRO A 16 9.93 -11.64 -15.61
C PRO A 16 10.47 -10.78 -16.75
N ASP A 17 11.78 -10.64 -16.85
CA ASP A 17 12.45 -9.86 -17.92
C ASP A 17 11.99 -10.29 -19.33
N SER A 18 11.83 -11.60 -19.54
CA SER A 18 11.34 -12.15 -20.80
C SER A 18 9.94 -11.64 -21.20
N LEU A 19 9.09 -11.24 -20.24
CA LEU A 19 7.80 -10.62 -20.53
C LEU A 19 7.96 -9.11 -20.75
N LEU A 20 8.83 -8.44 -19.99
CA LEU A 20 9.12 -7.02 -20.19
C LEU A 20 9.67 -6.74 -21.60
N ASP A 21 10.52 -7.64 -22.10
CA ASP A 21 11.07 -7.56 -23.47
C ASP A 21 9.98 -7.63 -24.56
N LEU A 22 8.84 -8.25 -24.27
CA LEU A 22 7.69 -8.32 -25.19
C LEU A 22 6.81 -7.06 -25.13
N MET A 23 6.94 -6.24 -24.09
CA MET A 23 6.10 -5.06 -23.84
C MET A 23 6.65 -3.83 -24.59
N HIS A 24 6.53 -3.85 -25.91
CA HIS A 24 6.98 -2.75 -26.76
C HIS A 24 6.27 -1.42 -26.44
N PRO A 25 6.96 -0.27 -26.66
CA PRO A 25 6.35 1.04 -26.49
C PRO A 25 5.10 1.20 -27.37
N ARG A 26 4.09 1.86 -26.82
CA ARG A 26 2.86 2.15 -27.57
C ARG A 26 3.16 3.18 -28.67
N PRO A 27 2.62 3.01 -29.89
CA PRO A 27 2.72 4.02 -30.93
C PRO A 27 2.15 5.37 -30.47
N GLN A 28 2.88 6.46 -30.71
CA GLN A 28 2.54 7.81 -30.22
C GLN A 28 1.16 8.32 -30.63
N HIS A 29 0.61 7.81 -31.74
CA HIS A 29 -0.70 8.21 -32.26
C HIS A 29 -1.88 7.45 -31.62
N LEU A 30 -1.61 6.44 -30.78
CA LEU A 30 -2.64 5.73 -30.04
C LEU A 30 -2.74 6.30 -28.62
N PRO A 31 -3.86 6.93 -28.25
CA PRO A 31 -4.02 7.51 -26.92
C PRO A 31 -4.05 6.42 -25.85
N GLN A 32 -3.81 6.83 -24.61
CA GLN A 32 -4.08 6.00 -23.44
C GLN A 32 -5.59 5.81 -23.32
N THR A 33 -6.03 4.58 -23.12
CA THR A 33 -7.44 4.24 -22.93
C THR A 33 -7.63 3.69 -21.52
N ARG A 34 -8.88 3.74 -21.05
CA ARG A 34 -9.31 3.22 -19.75
C ARG A 34 -9.05 1.72 -19.52
N ASP A 35 -8.73 0.98 -20.58
CA ASP A 35 -8.44 -0.45 -20.55
C ASP A 35 -6.93 -0.74 -20.47
N LEU A 36 -6.09 0.29 -20.51
CA LEU A 36 -4.65 0.17 -20.33
C LEU A 36 -4.27 0.45 -18.90
N PHE A 37 -3.20 -0.18 -18.44
CA PHE A 37 -2.59 0.19 -17.18
C PHE A 37 -2.20 1.68 -17.21
N PRO A 38 -2.52 2.44 -16.17
CA PRO A 38 -1.90 3.74 -15.95
C PRO A 38 -0.38 3.57 -15.87
N GLY A 39 0.38 4.57 -16.34
CA GLY A 39 1.83 4.56 -16.30
C GLY A 39 2.36 5.92 -15.88
N ARG A 40 3.48 5.94 -15.17
CA ARG A 40 4.17 7.16 -14.70
C ARG A 40 5.48 7.40 -15.41
N THR A 41 5.97 6.43 -16.19
CA THR A 41 7.21 6.54 -16.99
C THR A 41 6.99 7.05 -18.43
N GLY A 42 5.76 7.38 -18.81
CA GLY A 42 5.44 7.97 -20.11
C GLY A 42 4.91 6.96 -21.14
N LEU A 43 5.51 6.91 -22.33
CA LEU A 43 4.99 6.14 -23.48
C LEU A 43 5.29 4.64 -23.41
N THR A 44 6.28 4.25 -22.62
CA THR A 44 6.65 2.85 -22.41
C THR A 44 5.70 2.20 -21.42
N PHE A 45 5.57 0.87 -21.50
CA PHE A 45 4.90 0.13 -20.46
C PHE A 45 5.61 0.35 -19.12
N ASP A 46 4.84 0.59 -18.06
CA ASP A 46 5.34 0.86 -16.72
C ASP A 46 5.05 -0.35 -15.82
N PRO A 47 6.04 -1.23 -15.58
CA PRO A 47 5.85 -2.41 -14.75
C PRO A 47 5.59 -2.04 -13.28
N MET A 48 6.11 -0.91 -12.80
CA MET A 48 5.89 -0.45 -11.43
C MET A 48 4.44 0.01 -11.24
N ALA A 49 3.88 0.73 -12.21
CA ALA A 49 2.47 1.12 -12.14
C ALA A 49 1.51 -0.09 -12.26
N ALA A 50 1.87 -1.10 -13.04
CA ALA A 50 1.10 -2.36 -13.08
C ALA A 50 1.14 -3.10 -11.74
N ALA A 51 2.32 -3.19 -11.11
CA ALA A 51 2.48 -3.74 -9.76
C ALA A 51 1.69 -2.93 -8.71
N GLU A 52 1.71 -1.60 -8.82
CA GLU A 52 0.97 -0.70 -7.94
C GLU A 52 -0.53 -0.94 -8.03
N THR A 53 -1.06 -1.08 -9.24
CA THR A 53 -2.47 -1.42 -9.46
C THR A 53 -2.83 -2.74 -8.79
N ALA A 54 -2.04 -3.80 -8.99
CA ALA A 54 -2.31 -5.12 -8.43
C ALA A 54 -2.24 -5.12 -6.89
N ALA A 55 -1.20 -4.52 -6.32
CA ALA A 55 -1.03 -4.37 -4.87
C ALA A 55 -2.12 -3.48 -4.27
N GLY A 56 -2.45 -2.37 -4.94
CA GLY A 56 -3.51 -1.43 -4.58
C GLY A 56 -4.86 -2.10 -4.42
N MET A 57 -5.25 -2.94 -5.39
CA MET A 57 -6.49 -3.73 -5.29
C MET A 57 -6.51 -4.59 -4.02
N THR A 58 -5.44 -5.35 -3.78
CA THR A 58 -5.35 -6.24 -2.63
C THR A 58 -5.40 -5.49 -1.30
N ILE A 59 -4.58 -4.44 -1.16
CA ILE A 59 -4.47 -3.68 0.09
C ILE A 59 -5.76 -2.90 0.36
N SER A 60 -6.43 -2.38 -0.67
CA SER A 60 -7.74 -1.73 -0.52
C SER A 60 -8.80 -2.67 0.07
N LEU A 61 -8.76 -3.96 -0.28
CA LEU A 61 -9.67 -4.96 0.27
C LEU A 61 -9.29 -5.34 1.71
N ILE A 62 -8.00 -5.41 2.02
CA ILE A 62 -7.52 -5.67 3.38
C ILE A 62 -7.94 -4.51 4.31
N LEU A 63 -7.72 -3.26 3.90
CA LEU A 63 -7.96 -2.07 4.71
C LEU A 63 -9.32 -1.41 4.43
N HIS A 64 -10.25 -2.15 3.83
CA HIS A 64 -11.58 -1.64 3.50
C HIS A 64 -12.32 -1.13 4.76
N PRO A 65 -12.92 0.07 4.75
CA PRO A 65 -13.55 0.70 5.92
C PRO A 65 -14.56 -0.20 6.66
N GLU A 66 -15.51 -0.78 5.93
CA GLU A 66 -16.55 -1.67 6.45
C GLU A 66 -15.99 -3.01 6.91
N ARG A 67 -14.88 -3.48 6.33
CA ARG A 67 -14.17 -4.67 6.83
C ARG A 67 -13.48 -4.35 8.15
N ALA A 68 -12.81 -3.22 8.26
CA ALA A 68 -12.15 -2.78 9.48
C ALA A 68 -13.14 -2.61 10.63
N ALA A 69 -14.31 -2.00 10.36
CA ALA A 69 -15.40 -1.90 11.33
C ALA A 69 -15.91 -3.28 11.80
N ARG A 70 -16.13 -4.21 10.86
CA ARG A 70 -16.57 -5.59 11.18
C ARG A 70 -15.54 -6.36 12.01
N LEU A 71 -14.25 -6.24 11.70
CA LEU A 71 -13.18 -6.89 12.48
C LEU A 71 -13.20 -6.42 13.94
N MET A 72 -13.36 -5.11 14.15
CA MET A 72 -13.43 -4.56 15.49
C MET A 72 -14.69 -5.01 16.24
N GLU A 73 -15.85 -5.02 15.58
CA GLU A 73 -17.10 -5.50 16.16
C GLU A 73 -17.02 -6.99 16.56
N TYR A 74 -16.47 -7.83 15.69
CA TYR A 74 -16.40 -9.28 15.91
C TYR A 74 -15.40 -9.63 17.01
N HIS A 75 -14.22 -9.01 17.01
CA HIS A 75 -13.23 -9.21 18.07
C HIS A 75 -13.74 -8.72 19.44
N ALA A 76 -14.52 -7.63 19.48
CA ALA A 76 -15.13 -7.15 20.71
C ALA A 76 -16.17 -8.13 21.30
N ARG A 77 -16.81 -8.95 20.47
CA ARG A 77 -17.76 -10.00 20.90
C ARG A 77 -17.07 -11.30 21.26
N ASP A 78 -16.03 -11.65 20.53
CA ASP A 78 -15.24 -12.87 20.72
C ASP A 78 -13.75 -12.55 20.56
N PRO A 79 -13.01 -12.40 21.68
CA PRO A 79 -11.57 -12.14 21.66
C PRO A 79 -10.74 -13.25 20.97
N GLY A 80 -11.33 -14.42 20.69
CA GLY A 80 -10.69 -15.49 19.92
C GLY A 80 -10.67 -15.25 18.40
N LEU A 81 -11.45 -14.30 17.89
CA LEU A 81 -11.44 -13.90 16.47
C LEU A 81 -10.36 -12.84 16.22
N PRO A 82 -9.78 -12.74 15.01
CA PRO A 82 -8.78 -11.70 14.72
C PRO A 82 -9.40 -10.29 14.76
N GLY A 83 -8.74 -9.38 15.44
CA GLY A 83 -9.08 -7.96 15.47
C GLY A 83 -8.46 -7.18 14.30
N LEU A 84 -8.87 -5.91 14.18
CA LEU A 84 -8.26 -4.99 13.22
C LEU A 84 -6.75 -4.81 13.50
N GLY A 85 -6.36 -4.74 14.77
CA GLY A 85 -4.96 -4.62 15.19
C GLY A 85 -4.10 -5.76 14.65
N ASP A 86 -4.55 -7.00 14.82
CA ASP A 86 -3.83 -8.19 14.35
C ASP A 86 -3.66 -8.19 12.83
N VAL A 87 -4.67 -7.73 12.10
CA VAL A 87 -4.62 -7.63 10.63
C VAL A 87 -3.61 -6.57 10.19
N ILE A 88 -3.59 -5.41 10.85
CA ILE A 88 -2.64 -4.34 10.54
C ILE A 88 -1.21 -4.77 10.89
N ASP A 89 -1.01 -5.38 12.06
CA ASP A 89 0.31 -5.87 12.47
C ASP A 89 0.88 -6.85 11.46
N ARG A 90 0.09 -7.84 11.05
CA ARG A 90 0.51 -8.82 10.04
C ARG A 90 0.76 -8.19 8.66
N LEU A 91 -0.01 -7.17 8.28
CA LEU A 91 0.23 -6.42 7.04
C LEU A 91 1.56 -5.66 7.11
N LEU A 92 1.85 -4.99 8.23
CA LEU A 92 3.10 -4.24 8.43
C LEU A 92 4.31 -5.16 8.52
N GLU A 93 4.19 -6.30 9.19
CA GLU A 93 5.20 -7.36 9.23
C GLU A 93 5.57 -7.84 7.81
N ALA A 94 4.56 -8.12 6.98
CA ALA A 94 4.76 -8.57 5.61
C ALA A 94 5.19 -7.46 4.63
N THR A 95 5.24 -6.19 5.06
CA THR A 95 5.54 -5.06 4.17
C THR A 95 6.63 -4.16 4.73
N TRP A 96 6.27 -3.18 5.56
CA TRP A 96 7.18 -2.18 6.10
C TRP A 96 8.34 -2.74 6.92
N LEU A 97 8.12 -3.90 7.57
CA LEU A 97 9.13 -4.54 8.41
C LEU A 97 9.86 -5.68 7.68
N THR A 98 9.74 -5.75 6.35
CA THR A 98 10.46 -6.69 5.50
C THR A 98 11.39 -5.92 4.56
N ILE A 99 12.64 -6.38 4.46
CA ILE A 99 13.67 -5.81 3.58
C ILE A 99 14.16 -6.92 2.65
N TYR A 100 14.33 -6.59 1.37
CA TYR A 100 14.85 -7.47 0.33
C TYR A 100 16.26 -7.04 -0.07
N GLU A 101 17.14 -8.02 -0.27
CA GLU A 101 18.51 -7.76 -0.74
C GLU A 101 18.56 -7.39 -2.23
N ASP A 102 17.63 -7.93 -3.02
CA ASP A 102 17.50 -7.58 -4.43
C ASP A 102 16.93 -6.16 -4.57
N THR A 103 17.63 -5.32 -5.32
CA THR A 103 17.31 -3.90 -5.45
C THR A 103 15.96 -3.67 -6.13
N TYR A 104 15.60 -4.47 -7.13
CA TYR A 104 14.31 -4.35 -7.80
C TYR A 104 13.16 -4.79 -6.89
N HIS A 105 13.34 -5.88 -6.15
CA HIS A 105 12.35 -6.34 -5.17
C HIS A 105 12.20 -5.32 -4.03
N GLN A 106 13.29 -4.67 -3.61
CA GLN A 106 13.22 -3.61 -2.60
C GLN A 106 12.44 -2.38 -3.08
N GLU A 107 12.60 -1.97 -4.35
CA GLU A 107 11.78 -0.88 -4.90
C GLU A 107 10.30 -1.25 -4.98
N LEU A 108 9.97 -2.50 -5.35
CA LEU A 108 8.60 -3.01 -5.30
C LEU A 108 8.07 -3.02 -3.85
N GLN A 109 8.89 -3.39 -2.87
CA GLN A 109 8.49 -3.37 -1.47
C GLN A 109 8.19 -1.94 -1.00
N ARG A 110 8.99 -0.95 -1.40
CA ARG A 110 8.72 0.46 -1.08
C ARG A 110 7.45 0.99 -1.74
N LEU A 111 7.19 0.58 -2.97
CA LEU A 111 5.92 0.88 -3.66
C LEU A 111 4.74 0.33 -2.85
N VAL A 112 4.80 -0.93 -2.43
CA VAL A 112 3.79 -1.57 -1.57
C VAL A 112 3.64 -0.82 -0.25
N ASN A 113 4.74 -0.44 0.40
CA ASN A 113 4.74 0.33 1.65
C ASN A 113 3.99 1.67 1.49
N HIS A 114 4.20 2.39 0.38
CA HIS A 114 3.48 3.63 0.07
C HIS A 114 1.96 3.40 -0.05
N ILE A 115 1.55 2.31 -0.71
CA ILE A 115 0.14 1.94 -0.85
C ILE A 115 -0.48 1.61 0.52
N VAL A 116 0.23 0.85 1.37
CA VAL A 116 -0.20 0.55 2.73
C VAL A 116 -0.40 1.84 3.53
N LEU A 117 0.59 2.75 3.50
CA LEU A 117 0.50 4.04 4.17
C LEU A 117 -0.68 4.86 3.68
N TYR A 118 -0.88 4.92 2.36
CA TYR A 118 -2.03 5.60 1.75
C TYR A 118 -3.36 5.11 2.35
N TYR A 119 -3.62 3.80 2.30
CA TYR A 119 -4.90 3.25 2.78
C TYR A 119 -5.06 3.35 4.30
N MET A 120 -3.97 3.24 5.08
CA MET A 120 -4.02 3.48 6.53
C MET A 120 -4.36 4.93 6.85
N VAL A 121 -3.76 5.89 6.15
CA VAL A 121 -4.07 7.33 6.30
C VAL A 121 -5.52 7.63 5.91
N GLU A 122 -6.01 7.07 4.81
CA GLU A 122 -7.41 7.22 4.41
C GLU A 122 -8.36 6.62 5.45
N LEU A 123 -8.01 5.48 6.06
CA LEU A 123 -8.80 4.89 7.13
C LEU A 123 -8.82 5.76 8.40
N VAL A 124 -7.71 6.43 8.74
CA VAL A 124 -7.63 7.40 9.85
C VAL A 124 -8.49 8.63 9.58
N LYS A 125 -8.52 9.11 8.34
CA LYS A 125 -9.29 10.30 7.92
C LYS A 125 -10.78 10.03 7.75
N ASN A 126 -11.17 8.80 7.45
CA ASN A 126 -12.55 8.42 7.17
C ASN A 126 -13.45 8.62 8.41
N LYS A 127 -14.44 9.52 8.32
CA LYS A 127 -15.37 9.85 9.42
C LYS A 127 -16.60 8.93 9.47
N ASP A 128 -16.78 8.09 8.46
CA ASP A 128 -17.91 7.16 8.34
C ASP A 128 -17.62 5.83 9.04
N VAL A 129 -16.36 5.55 9.39
CA VAL A 129 -15.99 4.40 10.23
C VAL A 129 -16.10 4.72 11.73
N PRO A 130 -16.29 3.71 12.59
CA PRO A 130 -16.24 3.90 14.04
C PRO A 130 -14.93 4.56 14.49
N SER A 131 -15.02 5.47 15.49
CA SER A 131 -13.86 6.24 15.97
C SER A 131 -12.67 5.36 16.38
N MET A 132 -12.94 4.22 17.02
CA MET A 132 -11.92 3.28 17.45
C MET A 132 -11.14 2.64 16.29
N VAL A 133 -11.72 2.49 15.09
CA VAL A 133 -10.98 2.04 13.88
C VAL A 133 -9.90 3.06 13.55
N ARG A 134 -10.26 4.34 13.55
CA ARG A 134 -9.35 5.45 13.25
C ARG A 134 -8.26 5.57 14.30
N THR A 135 -8.63 5.53 15.58
CA THR A 135 -7.68 5.62 16.70
C THR A 135 -6.71 4.45 16.71
N LEU A 136 -7.19 3.22 16.50
CA LEU A 136 -6.32 2.06 16.47
C LEU A 136 -5.37 2.09 15.25
N THR A 137 -5.88 2.47 14.08
CA THR A 137 -5.04 2.60 12.87
C THR A 137 -3.98 3.67 13.04
N HIS A 138 -4.34 4.82 13.62
CA HIS A 138 -3.38 5.89 13.94
C HIS A 138 -2.31 5.42 14.93
N PHE A 139 -2.72 4.73 15.98
CA PHE A 139 -1.79 4.13 16.94
C PHE A 139 -0.81 3.15 16.28
N LYS A 140 -1.29 2.32 15.33
CA LYS A 140 -0.42 1.41 14.57
C LYS A 140 0.60 2.14 13.69
N LEU A 141 0.25 3.29 13.11
CA LEU A 141 1.22 4.13 12.37
C LEU A 141 2.30 4.71 13.30
N ILE A 142 1.93 5.14 14.51
CA ILE A 142 2.90 5.60 15.52
C ILE A 142 3.87 4.46 15.89
N GLN A 143 3.34 3.28 16.22
CA GLN A 143 4.18 2.12 16.54
C GLN A 143 5.09 1.71 15.38
N LEU A 144 4.61 1.86 14.13
CA LEU A 144 5.43 1.63 12.96
C LEU A 144 6.58 2.64 12.89
N ASN A 145 6.30 3.93 13.09
CA ASN A 145 7.32 4.98 13.07
C ASN A 145 8.40 4.77 14.14
N GLU A 146 8.00 4.34 15.34
CA GLU A 146 8.93 3.95 16.40
C GLU A 146 9.84 2.79 15.94
N LYS A 147 9.25 1.72 15.37
CA LYS A 147 10.01 0.56 14.90
C LYS A 147 11.00 0.91 13.79
N VAL A 148 10.59 1.70 12.79
CA VAL A 148 11.49 2.04 11.67
C VAL A 148 12.58 3.03 12.08
N ALA A 149 12.36 3.83 13.12
CA ALA A 149 13.39 4.72 13.67
C ALA A 149 14.54 3.94 14.36
N GLU A 150 14.30 2.70 14.79
CA GLU A 150 15.33 1.81 15.34
C GLU A 150 16.14 1.08 14.26
N VAL A 151 15.70 1.13 13.00
CA VAL A 151 16.37 0.45 11.88
C VAL A 151 17.52 1.31 11.36
N GLU A 152 18.75 0.83 11.55
CA GLU A 152 19.93 1.40 10.91
C GLU A 152 20.04 0.90 9.46
N THR A 153 20.09 1.83 8.50
CA THR A 153 20.30 1.51 7.09
C THR A 153 21.03 2.65 6.38
N ASP A 154 21.93 2.32 5.46
CA ASP A 154 22.63 3.28 4.59
C ASP A 154 21.89 3.50 3.24
N ASP A 155 20.75 2.84 3.08
CA ASP A 155 19.93 2.88 1.87
C ASP A 155 19.10 4.18 1.81
N GLU A 156 19.61 5.17 1.07
CA GLU A 156 19.04 6.53 0.98
C GLU A 156 17.52 6.55 0.70
N PRO A 157 16.99 5.87 -0.33
CA PRO A 157 15.56 5.88 -0.56
C PRO A 157 14.73 5.13 0.50
N GLN A 158 15.32 4.20 1.27
CA GLN A 158 14.66 3.63 2.44
C GLN A 158 14.54 4.67 3.58
N LEU A 159 15.62 5.40 3.85
CA LEU A 159 15.63 6.49 4.82
C LEU A 159 14.60 7.58 4.44
N ALA A 160 14.50 7.93 3.16
CA ALA A 160 13.52 8.89 2.67
C ALA A 160 12.08 8.43 2.92
N GLN A 161 11.79 7.14 2.73
CA GLN A 161 10.47 6.57 3.04
C GLN A 161 10.13 6.66 4.54
N TYR A 162 11.09 6.37 5.42
CA TYR A 162 10.89 6.52 6.87
C TYR A 162 10.67 7.98 7.29
N LEU A 163 11.42 8.91 6.68
CA LEU A 163 11.23 10.34 6.92
C LEU A 163 9.83 10.82 6.51
N ILE A 164 9.33 10.35 5.36
CA ILE A 164 7.98 10.67 4.88
C ILE A 164 6.91 10.14 5.84
N LEU A 165 7.07 8.92 6.40
CA LEU A 165 6.15 8.38 7.40
C LEU A 165 6.03 9.32 8.61
N GLY A 166 7.15 9.77 9.16
CA GLY A 166 7.18 10.73 10.28
C GLY A 166 6.49 12.04 9.93
N ALA A 167 6.80 12.64 8.78
CA ALA A 167 6.17 13.88 8.34
C ALA A 167 4.65 13.75 8.11
N VAL A 168 4.19 12.58 7.65
CA VAL A 168 2.76 12.28 7.50
C VAL A 168 2.07 12.17 8.86
N LEU A 169 2.72 11.57 9.86
CA LEU A 169 2.21 11.49 11.22
C LEU A 169 2.08 12.88 11.86
N ASP A 170 3.12 13.71 11.76
CA ASP A 170 3.10 15.08 12.27
C ASP A 170 1.92 15.86 11.67
N LEU A 171 1.73 15.75 10.35
CA LEU A 171 0.62 16.42 9.65
C LEU A 171 -0.76 15.83 10.02
N LEU A 172 -0.85 14.53 10.27
CA LEU A 172 -2.07 13.90 10.77
C LEU A 172 -2.46 14.42 12.16
N GLU A 173 -1.50 14.72 13.02
CA GLU A 173 -1.75 15.30 14.34
C GLU A 173 -2.19 16.76 14.25
N GLU A 174 -1.54 17.55 13.40
CA GLU A 174 -1.85 18.98 13.25
C GLU A 174 -3.14 19.25 12.45
N ASN A 175 -3.29 18.61 11.29
CA ASN A 175 -4.41 18.80 10.38
C ASN A 175 -4.62 17.57 9.47
N PRO A 176 -5.41 16.57 9.91
CA PRO A 176 -5.64 15.35 9.15
C PRO A 176 -6.15 15.57 7.71
N GLU A 177 -6.92 16.64 7.48
CA GLU A 177 -7.50 16.95 6.17
C GLU A 177 -6.46 17.54 5.19
N ALA A 178 -5.34 18.04 5.70
CA ALA A 178 -4.25 18.56 4.87
C ALA A 178 -3.37 17.45 4.28
N VAL A 179 -3.43 16.24 4.82
CA VAL A 179 -2.64 15.10 4.34
C VAL A 179 -3.14 14.65 2.97
N LYS A 180 -2.30 14.88 1.95
CA LYS A 180 -2.54 14.53 0.55
C LYS A 180 -1.46 13.59 0.07
N LEU A 181 -1.76 12.29 0.12
CA LEU A 181 -0.92 11.25 -0.44
C LEU A 181 -1.34 10.96 -1.89
N THR A 182 -0.37 10.58 -2.72
CA THR A 182 -0.65 10.13 -4.08
C THR A 182 -1.44 8.82 -4.03
N PRO A 183 -2.65 8.77 -4.62
CA PRO A 183 -3.44 7.55 -4.63
C PRO A 183 -2.77 6.45 -5.48
N PRO A 184 -2.94 5.17 -5.10
CA PRO A 184 -2.52 4.04 -5.92
C PRO A 184 -3.15 4.10 -7.32
N ALA A 185 -2.45 3.58 -8.30
CA ALA A 185 -2.90 3.60 -9.67
C ALA A 185 -4.16 2.73 -9.88
N GLU A 186 -5.19 3.30 -10.51
CA GLU A 186 -6.48 2.63 -10.71
C GLU A 186 -6.37 1.43 -11.66
N PRO A 187 -7.10 0.33 -11.38
CA PRO A 187 -7.14 -0.79 -12.29
C PRO A 187 -7.79 -0.41 -13.62
N PRO A 188 -7.32 -0.97 -14.75
CA PRO A 188 -8.00 -0.81 -16.02
C PRO A 188 -9.45 -1.29 -15.91
N MET A 189 -10.37 -0.55 -16.53
CA MET A 189 -11.82 -0.75 -16.36
C MET A 189 -12.29 -2.13 -16.84
N GLY A 190 -11.58 -2.72 -17.80
CA GLY A 190 -11.93 -3.99 -18.41
C GLY A 190 -13.15 -3.89 -19.33
N ALA A 191 -13.51 -5.03 -19.94
CA ALA A 191 -14.71 -5.09 -20.77
C ALA A 191 -15.98 -4.96 -19.91
N PRO A 192 -17.00 -4.20 -20.33
CA PRO A 192 -18.27 -4.15 -19.62
C PRO A 192 -18.89 -5.56 -19.55
N ILE A 193 -19.28 -5.95 -18.33
CA ILE A 193 -20.02 -7.18 -18.02
C ILE A 193 -21.52 -6.90 -17.90
#